data_AF-A0A974SK69-F1
#
_entry.id   AF-A0A974SK69-F1
#
_cell.length_a   1.000
_cell.length_b   1.000
_cell.length_c   1.000
_cell.angle_alpha   90.00
_cell.angle_beta   90.00
_cell.angle_gamma   90.00
#
_symmetry.space_group_name_H-M   'P 1'
#
loop_
_entity.id
_entity.type
_entity.pdbx_description
1 polymer ?
#
loop_
_entity_poly.entity_id
_entity_poly.type
_entity_poly.pdbx_seq_one_letter_code
_entity_poly.pdbx_strand_id
1 'polypeptide(L)'
;MDNLARLLLRFVLVPLGYVCGGAAGLLALAFVSHARSPDIPALPVVFFVSVMSLVVAVQLSAVGLVAFVGILYAERFAIRGWQFHMGNGFVSAWLTAAGLHVAGWFAISAQSLLPVSVAGLAAGLIYWRIAGSTAGYFRPMSRSAARRAAAVTPVSPPVP
;
A
#
# COMPACT_ATOMS: atom_id res chain seq x y z
N MET A 1 -6.36 20.23 -13.21
CA MET A 1 -5.06 19.61 -12.87
C MET A 1 -4.67 18.71 -14.01
N ASP A 2 -3.63 19.12 -14.72
CA ASP A 2 -3.03 18.40 -15.83
C ASP A 2 -2.63 17.02 -15.35
N ASN A 3 -2.74 16.04 -16.25
CA ASN A 3 -2.50 14.66 -15.85
C ASN A 3 -1.08 14.51 -15.25
N LEU A 4 -0.08 15.26 -15.75
CA LEU A 4 1.30 15.29 -15.23
C LEU A 4 1.37 15.72 -13.77
N ALA A 5 0.66 16.78 -13.40
CA ALA A 5 0.60 17.24 -12.01
C ALA A 5 0.04 16.16 -11.08
N ARG A 6 -0.93 15.36 -11.55
CA ARG A 6 -1.51 14.25 -10.79
C ARG A 6 -0.52 13.10 -10.59
N LEU A 7 0.30 12.80 -11.60
CA LEU A 7 1.37 11.81 -11.51
C LEU A 7 2.47 12.26 -10.55
N LEU A 8 2.94 13.50 -10.71
CA LEU A 8 3.96 14.10 -9.83
C LEU A 8 3.46 14.16 -8.38
N LEU A 9 2.20 14.53 -8.17
CA LEU A 9 1.60 14.55 -6.85
C LEU A 9 1.58 13.14 -6.23
N ARG A 10 1.26 12.08 -6.99
CA ARG A 10 1.36 10.69 -6.48
C ARG A 10 2.79 10.28 -6.19
N PHE A 11 3.74 10.71 -7.02
CA PHE A 11 5.16 10.46 -6.82
C PHE A 11 5.69 11.06 -5.52
N VAL A 12 5.08 12.14 -5.03
CA VAL A 12 5.41 12.77 -3.74
C VAL A 12 4.55 12.21 -2.60
N LEU A 13 3.22 12.17 -2.78
CA LEU A 13 2.28 11.78 -1.73
C LEU A 13 2.37 10.31 -1.34
N VAL A 14 2.70 9.40 -2.28
CA VAL A 14 2.82 7.98 -1.95
C VAL A 14 4.03 7.74 -1.04
N PRO A 15 5.26 8.17 -1.38
CA PRO A 15 6.38 8.10 -0.45
C PRO A 15 6.16 8.88 0.84
N LEU A 16 5.51 10.04 0.79
CA LEU A 16 5.24 10.82 2.00
C LEU A 16 4.27 10.07 2.94
N GLY A 17 3.14 9.59 2.41
CA GLY A 17 2.17 8.79 3.17
C GLY A 17 2.80 7.51 3.70
N TYR A 18 3.76 6.96 2.96
CA TYR A 18 4.56 5.83 3.38
C TYR A 18 5.45 6.11 4.60
N VAL A 19 6.21 7.21 4.57
CA VAL A 19 7.03 7.68 5.70
C VAL A 19 6.16 7.99 6.91
N CYS A 20 5.05 8.70 6.71
CA CYS A 20 4.11 9.03 7.79
C CYS A 20 3.49 7.77 8.41
N GLY A 21 3.08 6.80 7.59
CA GLY A 21 2.53 5.52 8.06
C GLY A 21 3.56 4.71 8.84
N GLY A 22 4.81 4.67 8.36
CA GLY A 22 5.92 4.04 9.07
C GLY A 22 6.19 4.67 10.43
N ALA A 23 6.29 6.00 10.48
CA ALA A 23 6.48 6.74 11.72
C ALA A 23 5.33 6.50 12.72
N ALA A 24 4.08 6.53 12.25
CA ALA A 24 2.92 6.22 13.09
C ALA A 24 2.95 4.78 13.63
N GLY A 25 3.33 3.80 12.81
CA GLY A 25 3.49 2.41 13.23
C GLY A 25 4.58 2.24 14.30
N LEU A 26 5.70 2.96 14.15
CA LEU A 26 6.79 2.95 15.12
C LEU A 26 6.39 3.57 16.46
N LEU A 27 5.69 4.70 16.43
CA LEU A 27 5.15 5.33 17.64
C LEU A 27 4.15 4.41 18.35
N ALA A 28 3.27 3.75 17.60
CA ALA A 28 2.34 2.78 18.17
C ALA A 28 3.06 1.59 18.82
N LEU A 29 4.11 1.05 18.17
CA LEU A 29 4.92 -0.02 18.74
C LEU A 29 5.61 0.43 20.03
N ALA A 30 6.25 1.59 20.02
CA ALA A 30 6.91 2.15 21.20
C ALA A 30 5.93 2.36 22.36
N PHE A 31 4.73 2.88 22.08
CA PHE A 31 3.68 3.05 23.08
C PHE A 31 3.23 1.71 23.69
N VAL A 32 2.93 0.70 22.85
CA VAL A 32 2.51 -0.63 23.31
C VAL A 32 3.62 -1.33 24.11
N SER A 33 4.88 -1.20 23.67
CA SER A 33 6.03 -1.74 24.40
C SER A 33 6.19 -1.11 25.78
N HIS A 34 6.07 0.23 25.87
CA HIS A 34 6.14 0.93 27.15
C HIS A 34 4.99 0.54 28.08
N ALA A 35 3.75 0.47 27.56
CA ALA A 35 2.57 0.10 28.34
C ALA A 35 2.65 -1.32 28.93
N ARG A 36 3.37 -2.24 28.26
CA ARG A 36 3.53 -3.63 28.72
C ARG A 36 4.67 -3.83 29.72
N SER A 37 5.62 -2.90 29.79
CA SER A 37 6.82 -3.06 30.62
C SER A 37 7.33 -1.69 31.07
N PRO A 38 6.62 -1.04 32.01
CA PRO A 38 6.94 0.33 32.45
C PRO A 38 8.26 0.42 33.22
N ASP A 39 8.70 -0.69 33.83
CA ASP A 39 9.88 -0.73 34.71
C ASP A 39 11.21 -0.89 33.98
N ILE A 40 11.19 -1.05 32.64
CA ILE A 40 12.43 -1.13 31.86
C ILE A 40 13.04 0.27 31.77
N PRO A 41 14.32 0.47 32.15
CA PRO A 41 14.96 1.78 32.06
C PRO A 41 14.87 2.33 30.64
N ALA A 42 14.63 3.65 30.53
CA ALA A 42 14.31 4.29 29.27
C ALA A 42 15.42 4.16 28.21
N LEU A 43 16.68 4.03 28.61
CA LEU A 43 17.83 4.08 27.69
C LEU A 43 17.94 2.81 26.80
N PRO A 44 17.83 1.57 27.32
CA PRO A 44 17.66 0.37 26.49
C PRO A 44 16.40 0.39 25.61
N VAL A 45 15.29 0.95 26.11
CA VAL A 45 14.05 1.08 25.33
C VAL A 45 14.24 2.05 24.17
N VAL A 46 14.86 3.21 24.39
CA VAL A 46 15.15 4.20 23.35
C VAL A 46 16.11 3.61 22.31
N PHE A 47 17.16 2.91 22.73
CA PHE A 47 18.08 2.25 21.80
C PHE A 47 17.39 1.16 20.98
N PHE A 48 16.61 0.29 21.61
CA PHE A 48 15.83 -0.75 20.94
C PHE A 48 14.82 -0.14 19.95
N VAL A 49 14.06 0.87 20.37
CA VAL A 49 13.13 1.60 19.49
C VAL A 49 13.89 2.24 18.34
N SER A 50 15.07 2.81 18.55
CA SER A 50 15.86 3.45 17.50
C SER A 50 16.37 2.44 16.46
N VAL A 51 16.92 1.31 16.91
CA VAL A 51 17.42 0.24 16.02
C VAL A 51 16.25 -0.42 15.29
N MET A 52 15.15 -0.73 15.97
CA MET A 52 13.95 -1.27 15.34
C MET A 52 13.30 -0.28 14.39
N SER A 53 13.37 1.03 14.68
CA SER A 53 12.90 2.09 13.78
C SER A 53 13.72 2.14 12.50
N LEU A 54 15.04 2.00 12.59
CA LEU A 54 15.92 1.92 11.42
C LEU A 54 15.62 0.66 10.59
N VAL A 55 15.49 -0.50 11.26
CA VAL A 55 15.12 -1.77 10.62
C VAL A 55 13.78 -1.63 9.89
N VAL A 56 12.76 -1.11 10.57
CA VAL A 56 11.44 -0.89 9.98
C VAL A 56 11.53 0.13 8.86
N ALA A 57 12.33 1.19 8.95
CA ALA A 57 12.50 2.15 7.88
C ALA A 57 13.16 1.53 6.62
N VAL A 58 14.20 0.70 6.80
CA VAL A 58 14.84 -0.05 5.70
C VAL A 58 13.86 -1.05 5.10
N GLN A 59 13.14 -1.79 5.93
CA GLN A 59 12.14 -2.75 5.52
C GLN A 59 11.00 -2.09 4.77
N LEU A 60 10.56 -0.94 5.29
CA LEU A 60 9.59 -0.12 4.63
C LEU A 60 10.17 0.32 3.28
N SER A 61 11.40 0.81 3.19
CA SER A 61 11.98 1.20 1.90
C SER A 61 11.95 0.06 0.86
N ALA A 62 12.19 -1.19 1.27
CA ALA A 62 12.11 -2.38 0.43
C ALA A 62 10.67 -2.75 0.00
N VAL A 63 9.72 -2.83 0.94
CA VAL A 63 8.28 -3.05 0.64
C VAL A 63 7.77 -1.95 -0.28
N GLY A 64 8.15 -0.71 0.02
CA GLY A 64 7.74 0.49 -0.67
C GLY A 64 8.16 0.47 -2.12
N LEU A 65 9.39 0.01 -2.42
CA LEU A 65 9.86 -0.10 -3.80
C LEU A 65 9.04 -1.10 -4.63
N VAL A 66 8.80 -2.30 -4.09
CA VAL A 66 7.99 -3.33 -4.77
C VAL A 66 6.55 -2.83 -4.98
N ALA A 67 5.95 -2.26 -3.93
CA ALA A 67 4.61 -1.71 -3.99
C ALA A 67 4.52 -0.56 -4.99
N PHE A 68 5.56 0.28 -5.07
CA PHE A 68 5.64 1.40 -5.98
C PHE A 68 5.65 0.96 -7.45
N VAL A 69 6.36 -0.13 -7.78
CA VAL A 69 6.31 -0.71 -9.13
C VAL A 69 4.88 -1.12 -9.50
N GLY A 70 4.17 -1.80 -8.60
CA GLY A 70 2.77 -2.18 -8.82
C GLY A 70 1.85 -0.96 -8.96
N ILE A 71 2.11 0.11 -8.23
CA ILE A 71 1.37 1.38 -8.33
C ILE A 71 1.60 2.03 -9.71
N LEU A 72 2.84 2.13 -10.17
CA LEU A 72 3.17 2.67 -11.50
C LEU A 72 2.55 1.83 -12.61
N TYR A 73 2.54 0.50 -12.44
CA TYR A 73 1.87 -0.42 -13.35
C TYR A 73 0.35 -0.15 -13.38
N ALA A 74 -0.30 -0.04 -12.22
CA ALA A 74 -1.72 0.31 -12.14
C ALA A 74 -2.02 1.65 -12.81
N GLU A 75 -1.13 2.63 -12.69
CA GLU A 75 -1.29 3.91 -13.37
C GLU A 75 -1.17 3.80 -14.88
N ARG A 76 -0.15 3.10 -15.36
CA ARG A 76 0.12 2.95 -16.79
C ARG A 76 -1.04 2.26 -17.52
N PHE A 77 -1.67 1.28 -16.86
CA PHE A 77 -2.74 0.45 -17.42
C PHE A 77 -4.14 0.81 -16.91
N ALA A 78 -4.28 1.83 -16.06
CA ALA A 78 -5.55 2.25 -15.47
C ALA A 78 -6.28 1.14 -14.68
N ILE A 79 -5.53 0.38 -13.88
CA ILE A 79 -6.07 -0.72 -13.08
C ILE A 79 -6.66 -0.17 -11.78
N ARG A 80 -7.99 -0.26 -11.65
CA ARG A 80 -8.76 0.31 -10.53
C ARG A 80 -9.36 -0.72 -9.59
N GLY A 81 -9.21 -2.01 -9.90
CA GLY A 81 -9.77 -3.09 -9.11
C GLY A 81 -9.10 -3.17 -7.74
N TRP A 82 -9.89 -3.21 -6.67
CA TRP A 82 -9.39 -3.34 -5.29
C TRP A 82 -8.50 -4.58 -5.09
N GLN A 83 -8.83 -5.68 -5.79
CA GLN A 83 -8.08 -6.95 -5.75
C GLN A 83 -6.63 -6.77 -6.17
N PHE A 84 -6.37 -6.00 -7.23
CA PHE A 84 -5.01 -5.72 -7.70
C PHE A 84 -4.20 -5.00 -6.62
N HIS A 85 -4.79 -3.96 -6.01
CA HIS A 85 -4.10 -3.14 -5.00
C HIS A 85 -3.87 -3.89 -3.69
N MET A 86 -4.84 -4.69 -3.24
CA MET A 86 -4.62 -5.61 -2.12
C MET A 86 -3.53 -6.64 -2.45
N GLY A 87 -3.56 -7.24 -3.64
CA GLY A 87 -2.57 -8.19 -4.09
C GLY A 87 -1.17 -7.57 -4.12
N ASN A 88 -1.05 -6.35 -4.63
CA ASN A 88 0.20 -5.59 -4.62
C ASN A 88 0.71 -5.37 -3.19
N GLY A 89 -0.16 -4.96 -2.26
CA GLY A 89 0.21 -4.81 -0.85
C GLY A 89 0.64 -6.12 -0.19
N PHE A 90 -0.11 -7.20 -0.42
CA PHE A 90 0.22 -8.55 0.05
C PHE A 90 1.57 -9.03 -0.46
N VAL A 91 1.78 -9.02 -1.78
CA VAL A 91 3.02 -9.49 -2.41
C VAL A 91 4.21 -8.66 -1.93
N SER A 92 4.06 -7.34 -1.82
CA SER A 92 5.15 -6.47 -1.35
C SER A 92 5.55 -6.76 0.10
N ALA A 93 4.57 -6.94 0.98
CA ALA A 93 4.82 -7.30 2.38
C ALA A 93 5.44 -8.71 2.50
N TRP A 94 4.89 -9.67 1.76
CA TRP A 94 5.35 -11.06 1.78
C TRP A 94 6.77 -11.22 1.23
N LEU A 95 7.06 -10.66 0.05
CA LEU A 95 8.40 -10.72 -0.55
C LEU A 95 9.45 -10.07 0.35
N THR A 96 9.08 -8.98 1.04
CA THR A 96 10.03 -8.33 1.95
C THR A 96 10.30 -9.16 3.19
N ALA A 97 9.27 -9.76 3.79
CA ALA A 97 9.47 -10.70 4.89
C ALA A 97 10.32 -11.89 4.45
N ALA A 98 9.97 -12.54 3.33
CA ALA A 98 10.74 -13.66 2.79
C ALA A 98 12.21 -13.27 2.53
N GLY A 99 12.46 -12.09 1.94
CA GLY A 99 13.81 -11.61 1.68
C GLY A 99 14.65 -11.40 2.95
N LEU A 100 14.05 -10.84 4.00
CA LEU A 100 14.72 -10.65 5.29
C LEU A 100 15.03 -11.97 6.01
N HIS A 101 14.13 -12.94 5.89
CA HIS A 101 14.36 -14.28 6.40
C HIS A 101 15.57 -14.93 5.69
N VAL A 102 15.58 -14.88 4.35
CA VAL A 102 16.68 -15.42 3.54
C VAL A 102 18.01 -14.71 3.82
N ALA A 103 17.98 -13.40 4.08
CA ALA A 103 19.17 -12.62 4.42
C ALA A 103 19.72 -12.93 5.83
N GLY A 104 18.99 -13.69 6.67
CA GLY A 104 19.39 -14.00 8.04
C GLY A 104 19.23 -12.84 9.03
N TRP A 105 18.53 -11.77 8.65
CA TRP A 105 18.39 -10.57 9.49
C TRP A 105 17.35 -10.76 10.59
N PHE A 106 16.33 -11.60 10.33
CA PHE A 106 15.29 -11.94 11.29
C PHE A 106 14.92 -13.41 11.22
N ALA A 107 14.76 -14.03 12.39
CA ALA A 107 14.09 -15.32 12.52
C ALA A 107 12.58 -15.12 12.32
N ILE A 108 12.14 -15.11 11.07
CA ILE A 108 10.72 -15.09 10.74
C ILE A 108 10.19 -16.52 10.90
N SER A 109 9.38 -16.75 11.94
CA SER A 109 8.64 -18.01 12.07
C SER A 109 7.46 -18.03 11.10
N ALA A 110 6.99 -19.21 10.70
CA ALA A 110 5.78 -19.34 9.89
C ALA A 110 4.56 -18.63 10.54
N GLN A 111 4.50 -18.56 11.87
CA GLN A 111 3.44 -17.84 12.60
C GLN A 111 3.51 -16.31 12.39
N SER A 112 4.69 -15.77 12.10
CA SER A 112 4.89 -14.33 11.89
C SER A 112 4.58 -13.86 10.46
N LEU A 113 4.46 -14.78 9.49
CA LEU A 113 4.11 -14.43 8.09
C LEU A 113 2.63 -14.06 7.92
N LEU A 114 1.73 -14.63 8.72
CA LEU A 114 0.29 -14.36 8.62
C LEU A 114 -0.03 -12.90 8.99
N PRO A 115 0.42 -12.34 10.13
CA PRO A 115 0.22 -10.93 10.46
C PRO A 115 0.80 -9.98 9.40
N VAL A 116 1.99 -10.27 8.86
CA VAL A 116 2.63 -9.46 7.81
C VAL A 116 1.79 -9.45 6.54
N SER A 117 1.28 -10.62 6.14
CA SER A 117 0.41 -10.78 4.98
C SER A 117 -0.89 -10.01 5.11
N VAL A 118 -1.53 -10.09 6.29
CA VAL A 118 -2.77 -9.35 6.60
C VAL A 118 -2.52 -7.85 6.60
N ALA A 119 -1.40 -7.39 7.16
CA ALA A 119 -1.00 -5.98 7.11
C ALA A 119 -0.78 -5.50 5.66
N GLY A 120 -0.14 -6.32 4.81
CA GLY A 120 0.02 -6.04 3.39
C GLY A 120 -1.31 -5.90 2.65
N LEU A 121 -2.26 -6.82 2.88
CA LEU A 121 -3.61 -6.74 2.32
C LEU A 121 -4.35 -5.47 2.76
N ALA A 122 -4.30 -5.16 4.05
CA ALA A 122 -4.93 -3.96 4.61
C ALA A 122 -4.34 -2.68 4.03
N ALA A 123 -3.01 -2.58 3.96
CA ALA A 123 -2.31 -1.45 3.35
C ALA A 123 -2.69 -1.27 1.87
N GLY A 124 -2.75 -2.36 1.11
CA GLY A 124 -3.19 -2.33 -0.29
C GLY A 124 -4.63 -1.86 -0.46
N LEU A 125 -5.54 -2.26 0.44
CA LEU A 125 -6.93 -1.80 0.44
C LEU A 125 -7.07 -0.31 0.81
N ILE A 126 -6.30 0.15 1.81
CA ILE A 126 -6.25 1.57 2.20
C ILE A 126 -5.74 2.40 1.03
N TYR A 127 -4.64 1.98 0.39
CA TYR A 127 -4.11 2.65 -0.79
C TYR A 127 -5.15 2.70 -1.92
N TRP A 128 -5.86 1.60 -2.18
CA TRP A 128 -6.94 1.59 -3.18
C TRP A 128 -8.03 2.63 -2.88
N ARG A 129 -8.49 2.70 -1.64
CA ARG A 129 -9.52 3.67 -1.25
C ARG A 129 -9.06 5.12 -1.48
N ILE A 130 -7.83 5.44 -1.09
CA ILE A 130 -7.29 6.81 -1.14
C ILE A 130 -6.92 7.21 -2.58
N ALA A 131 -6.21 6.35 -3.30
CA ALA A 131 -5.57 6.71 -4.57
C ALA A 131 -5.78 5.68 -5.70
N GLY A 132 -5.80 4.38 -5.39
CA GLY A 132 -5.86 3.33 -6.42
C GLY A 132 -7.19 3.25 -7.18
N SER A 133 -8.31 3.64 -6.57
CA SER A 133 -9.64 3.69 -7.19
C SER A 133 -9.72 4.70 -8.34
N THR A 134 -8.84 5.69 -8.34
CA THR A 134 -8.74 6.75 -9.35
C THR A 134 -7.53 6.57 -10.27
N ALA A 135 -6.89 5.39 -10.24
CA ALA A 135 -5.74 5.08 -11.09
C ALA A 135 -6.06 5.18 -12.60
N GLY A 136 -5.07 5.53 -13.39
CA GLY A 136 -5.17 5.66 -14.84
C GLY A 136 -5.19 7.11 -15.31
N TYR A 137 -4.05 7.80 -15.16
CA TYR A 137 -3.77 9.13 -15.72
C TYR A 137 -4.35 9.36 -17.13
N PHE A 138 -4.18 8.38 -18.04
CA PHE A 138 -4.43 8.58 -19.48
C PHE A 138 -5.86 8.21 -19.89
N ARG A 139 -6.60 7.53 -19.02
CA ARG A 139 -7.95 7.05 -19.31
C ARG A 139 -8.90 7.68 -18.30
N PRO A 140 -9.58 8.79 -18.64
CA PRO A 140 -10.62 9.34 -17.78
C PRO A 140 -11.59 8.23 -17.37
N MET A 141 -12.09 8.27 -16.13
CA MET A 141 -13.17 7.38 -15.66
C MET A 141 -14.31 7.54 -16.66
N SER A 142 -14.41 6.57 -17.57
CA SER A 142 -15.27 6.75 -18.72
C SER A 142 -16.69 6.75 -18.14
N ARG A 143 -17.38 7.89 -18.22
CA ARG A 143 -18.85 7.93 -18.21
C ARG A 143 -19.45 6.92 -19.22
N SER A 144 -18.62 6.42 -20.12
CA SER A 144 -18.89 5.50 -21.23
C SER A 144 -19.45 4.11 -20.86
N ALA A 145 -19.47 3.62 -19.62
CA ALA A 145 -20.25 2.39 -19.35
C ALA A 145 -21.76 2.72 -19.31
N ALA A 146 -22.15 3.64 -18.43
CA ALA A 146 -23.52 4.16 -18.36
C ALA A 146 -23.94 4.92 -19.62
N ARG A 147 -23.02 5.66 -20.26
CA ARG A 147 -23.27 6.40 -21.50
C ARG A 147 -23.27 5.52 -22.75
N ARG A 148 -22.55 4.38 -22.78
CA ARG A 148 -22.73 3.36 -23.84
C ARG A 148 -24.01 2.57 -23.62
N ALA A 149 -24.35 2.21 -22.38
CA ALA A 149 -25.63 1.57 -22.06
C ALA A 149 -26.82 2.47 -22.42
N ALA A 150 -26.73 3.78 -22.19
CA ALA A 150 -27.74 4.75 -22.60
C ALA A 150 -27.76 5.04 -24.12
N ALA A 151 -26.68 4.74 -24.85
CA ALA A 151 -26.62 4.88 -26.31
C ALA A 151 -27.17 3.65 -27.05
N VAL A 152 -27.36 2.53 -26.36
CA VAL A 152 -28.14 1.38 -26.86
C VAL A 152 -29.61 1.66 -26.54
N THR A 153 -30.23 2.60 -27.27
CA THR A 153 -31.68 2.73 -27.29
C THR A 153 -32.31 1.45 -27.86
N PRO A 154 -33.46 0.99 -27.33
CA PRO A 154 -34.17 -0.16 -27.87
C PRO A 154 -34.58 0.12 -29.32
N VAL A 155 -34.22 -0.77 -30.24
CA VAL A 155 -34.73 -0.76 -31.61
C VAL A 155 -36.26 -0.87 -31.53
N SER A 156 -36.98 0.18 -31.90
CA SER A 156 -38.45 0.10 -32.00
C SER A 156 -38.81 -0.97 -33.02
N PRO A 157 -39.74 -1.88 -32.71
CA PRO A 157 -40.18 -2.88 -33.69
C PRO A 157 -40.83 -2.18 -34.89
N PRO A 158 -40.71 -2.77 -36.10
CA PRO A 158 -41.34 -2.22 -37.29
C PRO A 158 -42.86 -2.14 -37.10
N VAL A 159 -43.41 -0.96 -37.37
CA VAL A 159 -44.85 -0.72 -37.46
C VAL A 159 -45.32 -1.31 -38.81
N PRO A 160 -46.47 -2.02 -38.85
CA PRO A 160 -46.87 -2.90 -39.94
C PRO A 160 -46.98 -2.25 -41.33
#